data_AF-A0A1I8FVF9-F1
#
_entry.id   AF-A0A1I8FVF9-F1
#
_cell.length_a   1.000
_cell.length_b   1.000
_cell.length_c   1.000
_cell.angle_alpha   90.00
_cell.angle_beta   90.00
_cell.angle_gamma   90.00
#
_symmetry.space_group_name_H-M   'P 1'
#
loop_
_entity.id
_entity.type
_entity.pdbx_description
1 polymer ?
#
loop_
_entity_poly.entity_id
_entity_poly.type
_entity_poly.pdbx_seq_one_letter_code
_entity_poly.pdbx_strand_id
1 'polypeptide(L)'
;GLPIFLRVGSNDRVVPPYYLRRLARQLASINATRVTFDEVRPNDGGVMNDEQVQKFLREAISLSKNSDQGYCKRGASDCSGKSASDKYSSIAAAKDPFTLTTYNPSFTGSLHGFRIDRQIYPSLFSSLKVESDDTNAMAVVTTENVLQFTANFDLQSQNAYSIDQFKSVDGQDVDLLTDSATETPKKFLTVKCLRNWQSNFSSSYGDWKCRKFDADDQQIQSGDNWDRIVRLESQLGPMRRVAEQPFAILFDPAICPESLAVFLANQFLLTSDTPSPVLTWQRRGELNSLGIKNFIFLGGWNSSAGQDFIDDEKLQMRRWKCALAPLVAATPGSAFVSLAPAGLEDPDGVALVFLAIDSRGLRDAVIGLSSPTIPPMARSPFSNWLPDYLVIKGGLETASAAGPGGFSCAGYYDNHWQFRNELSSCVCVQ
;
A
#
# COMPACT_ATOMS: atom_id res chain seq x y z
N GLY A 1 -12.87 0.98 20.62
CA GLY A 1 -12.60 0.36 19.30
C GLY A 1 -13.43 -0.89 19.14
N LEU A 2 -13.65 -1.34 17.90
CA LEU A 2 -14.23 -2.65 17.63
C LEU A 2 -13.20 -3.74 18.01
N PRO A 3 -13.60 -4.84 18.68
CA PRO A 3 -12.70 -5.96 18.91
C PRO A 3 -12.37 -6.65 17.58
N ILE A 4 -11.12 -7.10 17.41
CA ILE A 4 -10.62 -7.71 16.18
C ILE A 4 -10.16 -9.14 16.46
N PHE A 5 -10.64 -10.09 15.67
CA PHE A 5 -10.20 -11.49 15.69
C PHE A 5 -9.54 -11.83 14.35
N LEU A 6 -8.27 -12.20 14.41
CA LEU A 6 -7.46 -12.59 13.27
C LEU A 6 -7.21 -14.09 13.33
N ARG A 7 -7.56 -14.79 12.26
CA ARG A 7 -7.38 -16.24 12.18
C ARG A 7 -6.79 -16.65 10.84
N VAL A 8 -5.75 -17.48 10.87
CA VAL A 8 -5.09 -17.98 9.66
C VAL A 8 -4.64 -19.43 9.81
N GLY A 9 -4.65 -20.20 8.72
CA GLY A 9 -4.02 -21.51 8.70
C GLY A 9 -2.49 -21.35 8.75
N SER A 10 -1.80 -22.08 9.61
CA SER A 10 -0.34 -21.94 9.78
C SER A 10 0.47 -22.33 8.53
N ASN A 11 -0.12 -23.16 7.66
CA ASN A 11 0.40 -23.51 6.33
C ASN A 11 -0.68 -23.29 5.25
N ASP A 12 -1.34 -22.14 5.30
CA ASP A 12 -2.36 -21.78 4.32
C ASP A 12 -1.71 -21.61 2.93
N ARG A 13 -2.15 -22.45 1.99
CA ARG A 13 -1.65 -22.46 0.60
C ARG A 13 -2.37 -21.44 -0.28
N VAL A 14 -3.47 -20.87 0.21
CA VAL A 14 -4.34 -19.95 -0.51
C VAL A 14 -4.01 -18.50 -0.17
N VAL A 15 -3.96 -18.17 1.12
CA VAL A 15 -3.59 -16.84 1.60
C VAL A 15 -2.38 -16.95 2.53
N PRO A 16 -1.21 -16.40 2.15
CA PRO A 16 -0.02 -16.39 2.99
C PRO A 16 -0.28 -15.96 4.43
N PRO A 17 0.14 -16.74 5.44
CA PRO A 17 0.06 -16.34 6.85
C PRO A 17 0.82 -15.05 7.16
N TYR A 18 1.81 -14.71 6.32
CA TYR A 18 2.55 -13.46 6.36
C TYR A 18 1.65 -12.23 6.55
N TYR A 19 0.53 -12.14 5.81
CA TYR A 19 -0.34 -10.96 5.85
C TYR A 19 -1.01 -10.79 7.21
N LEU A 20 -1.61 -11.85 7.75
CA LEU A 20 -2.30 -11.77 9.04
C LEU A 20 -1.30 -11.65 10.20
N ARG A 21 -0.14 -12.31 10.13
CA ARG A 21 0.95 -12.12 11.11
C ARG A 21 1.42 -10.67 11.15
N ARG A 22 1.60 -10.05 9.99
CA ARG A 22 2.00 -8.65 9.91
C ARG A 22 0.92 -7.71 10.44
N LEU A 23 -0.33 -7.90 10.02
CA LEU A 23 -1.46 -7.13 10.53
C LEU A 23 -1.56 -7.24 12.06
N ALA A 24 -1.42 -8.45 12.62
CA ALA A 24 -1.43 -8.67 14.06
C ALA A 24 -0.33 -7.87 14.79
N ARG A 25 0.92 -7.90 14.26
CA ARG A 25 2.03 -7.10 14.81
C ARG A 25 1.75 -5.59 14.76
N GLN A 26 1.14 -5.11 13.69
CA GLN A 26 0.83 -3.69 13.52
C GLN A 26 -0.34 -3.23 14.38
N LEU A 27 -1.37 -4.06 14.55
CA LEU A 27 -2.46 -3.74 15.46
C LEU A 27 -1.98 -3.71 16.92
N ALA A 28 -1.02 -4.57 17.27
CA ALA A 28 -0.36 -4.53 18.57
C ALA A 28 0.43 -3.23 18.77
N SER A 29 1.10 -2.71 17.73
CA SER A 29 1.89 -1.46 17.85
C SER A 29 1.04 -0.21 18.06
N ILE A 30 -0.22 -0.19 17.60
CA ILE A 30 -1.15 0.94 17.81
C ILE A 30 -2.03 0.78 19.06
N ASN A 31 -1.71 -0.17 19.96
CA ASN A 31 -2.51 -0.51 21.14
C ASN A 31 -4.01 -0.71 20.81
N ALA A 32 -4.31 -1.40 19.70
CA ALA A 32 -5.69 -1.72 19.35
C ALA A 32 -6.34 -2.49 20.50
N THR A 33 -7.51 -2.01 20.93
CA THR A 33 -7.99 -2.25 22.31
C THR A 33 -8.25 -3.71 22.65
N ARG A 34 -8.48 -4.57 21.64
CA ARG A 34 -8.66 -6.03 21.76
C ARG A 34 -8.37 -6.73 20.43
N VAL A 35 -7.17 -7.28 20.27
CA VAL A 35 -6.78 -8.11 19.12
C VAL A 35 -6.51 -9.52 19.60
N THR A 36 -7.19 -10.50 19.03
CA THR A 36 -6.92 -11.92 19.26
C THR A 36 -6.40 -12.52 17.97
N PHE A 37 -5.26 -13.22 18.04
CA PHE A 37 -4.63 -13.88 16.90
C PHE A 37 -4.53 -15.38 17.16
N ASP A 38 -5.07 -16.18 16.26
CA ASP A 38 -5.05 -17.65 16.33
C ASP A 38 -4.51 -18.25 15.03
N GLU A 39 -3.53 -19.15 15.15
CA GLU A 39 -3.00 -19.94 14.03
C GLU A 39 -3.44 -21.39 14.14
N VAL A 40 -4.26 -21.81 13.18
CA VAL A 40 -4.76 -23.19 13.14
C VAL A 40 -3.77 -24.08 12.41
N ARG A 41 -3.49 -25.27 12.96
CA ARG A 41 -2.93 -26.39 12.18
C ARG A 41 -3.92 -26.80 11.07
N PRO A 42 -3.51 -27.56 10.03
CA PRO A 42 -4.36 -27.85 8.89
C PRO A 42 -5.77 -28.29 9.34
N ASN A 43 -6.76 -27.45 9.05
CA ASN A 43 -8.15 -27.69 9.33
C ASN A 43 -8.91 -27.35 8.04
N ASP A 44 -9.58 -28.37 7.55
CA ASP A 44 -10.40 -28.46 6.36
C ASP A 44 -11.83 -27.92 6.61
N GLY A 45 -12.15 -27.54 7.86
CA GLY A 45 -13.40 -26.90 8.24
C GLY A 45 -13.41 -25.39 7.99
N GLY A 46 -14.32 -24.92 7.15
CA GLY A 46 -14.57 -23.50 6.94
C GLY A 46 -14.99 -22.76 8.23
N VAL A 47 -14.84 -21.42 8.22
CA VAL A 47 -15.00 -20.49 9.35
C VAL A 47 -16.31 -20.64 10.14
N MET A 48 -17.37 -21.17 9.53
CA MET A 48 -18.72 -21.20 10.11
C MET A 48 -18.87 -22.15 11.31
N ASN A 49 -18.09 -23.24 11.38
CA ASN A 49 -18.17 -24.22 12.46
C ASN A 49 -17.02 -24.13 13.46
N ASP A 50 -16.29 -23.02 13.44
CA ASP A 50 -15.13 -22.88 14.27
C ASP A 50 -15.48 -22.41 15.69
N GLU A 51 -15.14 -23.24 16.69
CA GLU A 51 -15.42 -22.97 18.09
C GLU A 51 -14.83 -21.65 18.60
N GLN A 52 -13.61 -21.29 18.19
CA GLN A 52 -13.00 -20.05 18.67
C GLN A 52 -13.59 -18.83 17.97
N VAL A 53 -13.93 -18.92 16.68
CA VAL A 53 -14.64 -17.83 15.97
C VAL A 53 -16.00 -17.60 16.63
N GLN A 54 -16.74 -18.67 16.89
CA GLN A 54 -18.03 -18.59 17.56
C GLN A 54 -17.91 -18.06 18.99
N LYS A 55 -16.88 -18.46 19.74
CA LYS A 55 -16.58 -17.93 21.08
C LYS A 55 -16.32 -16.42 21.03
N PHE A 56 -15.43 -15.98 20.14
CA PHE A 56 -15.13 -14.56 19.96
C PHE A 56 -16.39 -13.77 19.58
N LEU A 57 -17.19 -14.25 18.64
CA LEU A 57 -18.43 -13.57 18.24
C LEU A 57 -19.43 -13.47 19.41
N ARG A 58 -19.58 -14.53 20.21
CA ARG A 58 -20.44 -14.51 21.41
C ARG A 58 -19.97 -13.48 22.43
N GLU A 59 -18.66 -13.38 22.67
CA GLU A 59 -18.05 -12.40 23.57
C GLU A 59 -18.16 -10.95 23.02
N ALA A 60 -17.93 -10.75 21.73
CA ALA A 60 -18.07 -9.44 21.09
C ALA A 60 -19.53 -8.95 21.10
N ILE A 61 -20.50 -9.83 20.86
CA ILE A 61 -21.92 -9.51 20.91
C ILE A 61 -22.36 -9.22 22.34
N SER A 62 -21.90 -9.98 23.34
CA SER A 62 -22.26 -9.70 24.75
C SER A 62 -21.70 -8.34 25.22
N LEU A 63 -20.51 -7.95 24.75
CA LEU A 63 -19.96 -6.61 24.98
C LEU A 63 -20.85 -5.50 24.40
N SER A 64 -21.51 -5.73 23.25
CA SER A 64 -22.44 -4.74 22.67
C SER A 64 -23.71 -4.55 23.50
N LYS A 65 -24.19 -5.60 24.19
CA LYS A 65 -25.40 -5.57 25.01
C LYS A 65 -25.24 -4.81 26.33
N ASN A 66 -23.99 -4.61 26.78
CA ASN A 66 -23.66 -3.85 27.98
C ASN A 66 -23.44 -2.35 27.71
N SER A 67 -23.62 -1.88 26.47
CA SER A 67 -23.75 -0.46 26.21
C SER A 67 -25.19 -0.04 26.47
N ASP A 68 -25.43 0.69 27.56
CA ASP A 68 -26.72 1.33 27.89
C ASP A 68 -27.06 2.48 26.91
N GLN A 69 -27.04 2.20 25.61
CA GLN A 69 -27.66 3.05 24.61
C GLN A 69 -28.97 2.38 24.20
N GLY A 70 -30.07 2.97 24.66
CA GLY A 70 -31.44 2.45 24.57
C GLY A 70 -31.76 1.83 23.22
N TYR A 71 -31.97 0.52 23.23
CA TYR A 71 -32.52 -0.22 22.11
C TYR A 71 -34.06 -0.14 22.16
N CYS A 72 -34.68 0.27 21.05
CA CYS A 72 -36.15 0.24 20.92
C CYS A 72 -36.63 -1.21 21.05
N LYS A 73 -37.35 -1.51 22.14
CA LYS A 73 -38.07 -2.78 22.28
C LYS A 73 -39.24 -2.79 21.29
N ARG A 74 -39.35 -3.87 20.52
CA ARG A 74 -40.49 -4.09 19.61
C ARG A 74 -41.78 -4.10 20.45
N GLY A 75 -42.60 -3.05 20.32
CA GLY A 75 -43.83 -2.85 21.11
C GLY A 75 -43.83 -1.64 22.06
N ALA A 76 -42.74 -0.90 22.19
CA ALA A 76 -42.74 0.39 22.88
C ALA A 76 -43.19 1.50 21.92
N SER A 77 -44.20 2.28 22.30
CA SER A 77 -44.77 3.38 21.52
C SER A 77 -43.93 4.67 21.52
N ASP A 78 -42.80 4.67 22.24
CA ASP A 78 -41.97 5.86 22.42
C ASP A 78 -40.50 5.52 22.12
N CYS A 79 -40.08 5.75 20.88
CA CYS A 79 -38.68 5.76 20.47
C CYS A 79 -38.21 7.22 20.44
N SER A 80 -38.11 7.86 21.61
CA SER A 80 -37.54 9.21 21.76
C SER A 80 -36.01 9.21 21.92
N GLY A 81 -35.36 8.05 21.73
CA GLY A 81 -33.90 7.95 21.67
C GLY A 81 -33.39 8.29 20.28
N LYS A 82 -32.34 9.13 20.21
CA LYS A 82 -31.61 9.50 18.99
C LYS A 82 -31.47 8.28 18.06
N SER A 83 -32.01 8.38 16.87
CA SER A 83 -31.95 7.32 15.87
C SER A 83 -30.50 7.03 15.48
N ALA A 84 -30.19 5.82 14.99
CA ALA A 84 -28.85 5.54 14.46
C ALA A 84 -28.48 6.46 13.28
N SER A 85 -29.48 7.02 12.58
CA SER A 85 -29.31 8.09 11.59
C SER A 85 -28.87 9.43 12.20
N ASP A 86 -29.18 9.70 13.47
CA ASP A 86 -28.77 10.92 14.18
C ASP A 86 -27.28 10.95 14.56
N LYS A 87 -26.60 9.80 14.53
CA LYS A 87 -25.14 9.73 14.69
C LYS A 87 -24.38 10.32 13.51
N TYR A 88 -25.00 10.38 12.33
CA TYR A 88 -24.38 10.84 11.09
C TYR A 88 -25.05 12.10 10.51
N SER A 89 -26.17 12.56 11.09
CA SER A 89 -26.95 13.70 10.61
C SER A 89 -26.73 14.99 11.41
N SER A 90 -26.12 14.93 12.60
CA SER A 90 -25.89 16.14 13.38
C SER A 90 -24.66 16.89 12.84
N ILE A 91 -24.93 18.05 12.25
CA ILE A 91 -23.93 19.08 11.90
C ILE A 91 -23.03 19.43 13.11
N ALA A 92 -23.49 19.16 14.34
CA ALA A 92 -22.73 19.31 15.58
C ALA A 92 -21.61 18.28 15.80
N ALA A 93 -21.69 17.06 15.23
CA ALA A 93 -20.62 16.05 15.32
C ALA A 93 -19.39 16.39 14.46
N ALA A 94 -19.48 17.45 13.65
CA ALA A 94 -18.46 17.88 12.72
C ALA A 94 -17.53 18.96 13.30
N LYS A 95 -17.56 19.19 14.62
CA LYS A 95 -16.48 19.90 15.33
C LYS A 95 -15.70 18.98 16.27
N ASP A 96 -16.11 17.71 16.37
CA ASP A 96 -15.46 16.77 17.26
C ASP A 96 -14.08 16.40 16.71
N PRO A 97 -13.05 16.33 17.57
CA PRO A 97 -11.73 15.92 17.15
C PRO A 97 -11.80 14.53 16.54
N PHE A 98 -11.20 14.35 15.37
CA PHE A 98 -11.18 13.08 14.67
C PHE A 98 -9.76 12.60 14.40
N THR A 99 -9.62 11.29 14.25
CA THR A 99 -8.37 10.66 13.85
C THR A 99 -8.61 9.88 12.57
N LEU A 100 -7.93 10.27 11.49
CA LEU A 100 -7.81 9.49 10.28
C LEU A 100 -6.65 8.51 10.45
N THR A 101 -6.92 7.21 10.38
CA THR A 101 -5.88 6.18 10.38
C THR A 101 -5.93 5.42 9.06
N THR A 102 -4.80 5.36 8.36
CA THR A 102 -4.67 4.56 7.12
C THR A 102 -3.47 3.63 7.21
N TYR A 103 -3.61 2.49 6.55
CA TYR A 103 -2.54 1.51 6.38
C TYR A 103 -1.80 1.70 5.06
N ASN A 104 -2.54 2.07 4.00
CA ASN A 104 -2.00 2.36 2.68
C ASN A 104 -2.76 3.57 2.12
N PRO A 105 -2.12 4.74 2.03
CA PRO A 105 -2.73 6.00 1.56
C PRO A 105 -3.49 5.85 0.25
N SER A 106 -2.93 5.10 -0.70
CA SER A 106 -3.45 4.92 -2.05
C SER A 106 -4.77 4.14 -2.13
N PHE A 107 -5.26 3.57 -1.03
CA PHE A 107 -6.55 2.87 -0.97
C PHE A 107 -7.60 3.61 -0.12
N THR A 108 -7.23 4.70 0.55
CA THR A 108 -8.12 5.42 1.47
C THR A 108 -8.60 6.74 0.87
N GLY A 109 -9.91 6.98 0.95
CA GLY A 109 -10.51 8.28 0.62
C GLY A 109 -10.21 9.35 1.67
N SER A 110 -10.74 10.55 1.46
CA SER A 110 -10.65 11.64 2.43
C SER A 110 -11.68 11.50 3.55
N LEU A 111 -11.31 11.85 4.79
CA LEU A 111 -12.23 12.02 5.91
C LEU A 111 -12.31 13.51 6.25
N HIS A 112 -13.52 14.09 6.23
CA HIS A 112 -13.74 15.53 6.45
C HIS A 112 -12.81 16.44 5.60
N GLY A 113 -12.53 16.04 4.35
CA GLY A 113 -11.64 16.76 3.45
C GLY A 113 -10.15 16.47 3.64
N PHE A 114 -9.75 15.82 4.74
CA PHE A 114 -8.37 15.43 5.00
C PHE A 114 -8.04 14.06 4.39
N ARG A 115 -6.90 13.96 3.73
CA ARG A 115 -6.37 12.72 3.15
C ARG A 115 -4.88 12.64 3.41
N ILE A 116 -4.41 11.51 3.91
CA ILE A 116 -2.98 11.19 3.94
C ILE A 116 -2.60 10.75 2.52
N ASP A 117 -1.65 11.42 1.88
CA ASP A 117 -1.20 11.10 0.52
C ASP A 117 0.04 10.19 0.55
N ARG A 118 0.97 10.45 1.47
CA ARG A 118 2.23 9.71 1.56
C ARG A 118 2.59 9.42 3.01
N GLN A 119 3.05 8.19 3.25
CA GLN A 119 3.59 7.77 4.53
C GLN A 119 5.09 8.02 4.58
N ILE A 120 5.61 8.19 5.78
CA ILE A 120 7.06 8.21 6.01
C ILE A 120 7.65 6.81 5.77
N TYR A 121 7.07 5.81 6.42
CA TYR A 121 7.37 4.39 6.32
C TYR A 121 6.17 3.71 5.65
N PRO A 122 6.28 3.36 4.36
CA PRO A 122 5.17 2.77 3.62
C PRO A 122 4.63 1.48 4.24
N SER A 123 3.31 1.28 4.13
CA SER A 123 2.61 0.09 4.61
C SER A 123 2.78 -0.18 6.11
N LEU A 124 2.98 0.88 6.90
CA LEU A 124 2.75 0.91 8.34
C LEU A 124 1.48 1.73 8.62
N PHE A 125 0.90 1.63 9.82
CA PHE A 125 -0.18 2.55 10.16
C PHE A 125 0.34 3.98 10.20
N SER A 126 -0.44 4.90 9.64
CA SER A 126 -0.25 6.33 9.77
C SER A 126 -1.51 6.96 10.31
N SER A 127 -1.36 7.88 11.23
CA SER A 127 -2.48 8.59 11.85
C SER A 127 -2.34 10.09 11.64
N LEU A 128 -3.48 10.73 11.41
CA LEU A 128 -3.62 12.17 11.33
C LEU A 128 -4.79 12.54 12.25
N LYS A 129 -4.47 13.15 13.38
CA LYS A 129 -5.43 13.64 14.36
C LYS A 129 -5.66 15.11 14.10
N VAL A 130 -6.91 15.51 13.94
CA VAL A 130 -7.31 16.90 13.74
C VAL A 130 -8.18 17.30 14.92
N GLU A 131 -7.76 18.36 15.59
CA GLU A 131 -8.51 19.00 16.65
C GLU A 131 -8.81 20.44 16.21
N SER A 132 -10.04 20.91 16.44
CA SER A 132 -10.36 22.32 16.21
C SER A 132 -10.00 23.14 17.44
N ASP A 133 -9.28 24.23 17.25
CA ASP A 133 -9.16 25.25 18.30
C ASP A 133 -10.49 26.01 18.41
N ASP A 134 -11.13 25.89 19.57
CA ASP A 134 -12.45 26.49 19.90
C ASP A 134 -12.50 28.00 19.70
N THR A 135 -11.34 28.67 19.68
CA THR A 135 -11.26 30.14 19.62
C THR A 135 -11.34 30.73 18.21
N ASN A 136 -10.88 30.02 17.16
CA ASN A 136 -10.70 30.60 15.81
C ASN A 136 -11.02 29.64 14.64
N ALA A 137 -11.65 28.49 14.89
CA ALA A 137 -11.94 27.48 13.85
C ALA A 137 -10.68 27.06 13.06
N MET A 138 -9.52 27.02 13.72
CA MET A 138 -8.27 26.57 13.09
C MET A 138 -7.99 25.11 13.40
N ALA A 139 -7.42 24.38 12.43
CA ALA A 139 -6.93 23.01 12.63
C ALA A 139 -5.63 23.01 13.44
N VAL A 140 -5.59 22.23 14.51
CA VAL A 140 -4.35 21.68 15.08
C VAL A 140 -4.24 20.24 14.61
N VAL A 141 -3.18 19.94 13.86
CA VAL A 141 -2.94 18.61 13.32
C VAL A 141 -1.78 17.95 14.04
N THR A 142 -2.00 16.73 14.51
CA THR A 142 -0.94 15.86 15.03
C THR A 142 -0.82 14.64 14.14
N THR A 143 0.39 14.34 13.70
CA THR A 143 0.65 13.27 12.73
C THR A 143 1.56 12.18 13.29
N GLU A 144 1.34 10.96 12.83
CA GLU A 144 2.22 9.82 13.07
C GLU A 144 2.45 9.09 11.75
N ASN A 145 3.72 8.91 11.37
CA ASN A 145 4.10 8.25 10.12
C ASN A 145 3.55 8.92 8.83
N VAL A 146 3.26 10.23 8.86
CA VAL A 146 2.78 10.99 7.70
C VAL A 146 3.91 11.82 7.10
N LEU A 147 4.17 11.65 5.80
CA LEU A 147 5.11 12.46 5.03
C LEU A 147 4.39 13.60 4.31
N GLN A 148 3.23 13.28 3.72
CA GLN A 148 2.41 14.23 2.99
C GLN A 148 0.93 14.00 3.27
N PHE A 149 0.19 15.09 3.40
CA PHE A 149 -1.28 15.05 3.42
C PHE A 149 -1.88 16.24 2.66
N THR A 150 -3.10 16.03 2.19
CA THR A 150 -3.93 17.04 1.52
C THR A 150 -5.16 17.30 2.38
N ALA A 151 -5.55 18.56 2.50
CA ALA A 151 -6.81 18.96 3.10
C ALA A 151 -7.61 19.80 2.10
N ASN A 152 -8.83 19.37 1.80
CA ASN A 152 -9.75 20.05 0.93
C ASN A 152 -10.84 20.73 1.76
N PHE A 153 -10.94 22.04 1.65
CA PHE A 153 -11.92 22.87 2.35
C PHE A 153 -12.95 23.40 1.35
N ASP A 154 -14.23 23.23 1.68
CA ASP A 154 -15.35 23.85 0.94
C ASP A 154 -15.72 25.17 1.65
N LEU A 155 -15.43 26.28 0.98
CA LEU A 155 -15.60 27.63 1.54
C LEU A 155 -17.03 28.18 1.38
N GLN A 156 -17.93 27.45 0.71
CA GLN A 156 -19.32 27.89 0.46
C GLN A 156 -20.38 27.01 1.14
N SER A 157 -20.03 25.80 1.57
CA SER A 157 -20.96 24.98 2.33
C SER A 157 -21.12 25.54 3.76
N GLN A 158 -22.34 25.96 4.13
CA GLN A 158 -22.69 26.19 5.55
C GLN A 158 -22.71 24.88 6.37
N ASN A 159 -22.32 23.76 5.77
CA ASN A 159 -22.33 22.44 6.36
C ASN A 159 -20.91 22.05 6.82
N ALA A 160 -20.62 22.45 8.05
CA ALA A 160 -20.05 21.57 9.08
C ALA A 160 -18.52 21.37 9.22
N TYR A 161 -17.63 21.98 8.43
CA TYR A 161 -16.20 22.07 8.82
C TYR A 161 -15.57 23.32 8.19
N SER A 162 -15.85 24.52 8.72
CA SER A 162 -15.17 25.75 8.28
C SER A 162 -13.80 25.87 8.96
N ILE A 163 -12.94 24.87 8.73
CA ILE A 163 -11.52 25.07 9.01
C ILE A 163 -10.98 25.92 7.89
N ASP A 164 -10.89 27.21 8.16
CA ASP A 164 -10.48 28.17 7.14
C ASP A 164 -8.94 28.20 7.02
N GLN A 165 -8.23 27.77 8.08
CA GLN A 165 -6.76 27.78 8.17
C GLN A 165 -6.19 26.71 9.12
N PHE A 166 -4.91 26.36 8.91
CA PHE A 166 -4.11 25.62 9.88
C PHE A 166 -3.54 26.56 10.94
N LYS A 167 -3.63 26.17 12.21
CA LYS A 167 -2.86 26.81 13.28
C LYS A 167 -1.46 26.22 13.32
N SER A 168 -1.38 24.91 13.51
CA SER A 168 -0.12 24.20 13.62
C SER A 168 -0.24 22.74 13.17
N VAL A 169 0.89 22.19 12.75
CA VAL A 169 1.08 20.76 12.42
C VAL A 169 2.25 20.24 13.25
N ASP A 170 2.03 19.19 14.05
CA ASP A 170 2.99 18.64 15.01
C ASP A 170 3.57 19.69 15.99
N GLY A 171 2.77 20.71 16.34
CA GLY A 171 3.19 21.81 17.22
C GLY A 171 4.03 22.89 16.53
N GLN A 172 4.30 22.77 15.24
CA GLN A 172 4.91 23.81 14.43
C GLN A 172 3.83 24.70 13.81
N ASP A 173 3.91 26.01 14.02
CA ASP A 173 3.03 26.96 13.34
C ASP A 173 3.30 26.94 11.84
N VAL A 174 2.23 26.85 11.05
CA VAL A 174 2.32 26.73 9.60
C VAL A 174 1.86 28.03 8.96
N ASP A 175 2.80 28.83 8.49
CA ASP A 175 2.50 29.95 7.62
C ASP A 175 2.09 29.40 6.24
N LEU A 176 0.79 29.52 5.93
CA LEU A 176 0.29 29.17 4.62
C LEU A 176 0.78 30.23 3.62
N LEU A 177 1.80 29.86 2.84
CA LEU A 177 2.29 30.67 1.74
C LEU A 177 1.11 31.01 0.82
N THR A 178 0.75 32.30 0.78
CA THR A 178 -0.25 32.82 -0.15
C THR A 178 0.48 33.19 -1.42
N ASP A 179 0.28 32.43 -2.49
CA ASP A 179 0.63 32.93 -3.81
C ASP A 179 -0.22 34.18 -4.08
N SER A 180 0.46 35.24 -4.48
CA SER A 180 -0.04 36.60 -4.51
C SER A 180 -1.34 36.76 -5.32
N ALA A 181 -2.35 37.30 -4.65
CA ALA A 181 -3.41 38.17 -5.17
C ALA A 181 -4.10 37.78 -6.49
N THR A 182 -5.14 36.96 -6.42
CA THR A 182 -6.35 37.19 -7.24
C THR A 182 -7.59 37.16 -6.35
N GLU A 183 -8.16 38.35 -6.11
CA GLU A 183 -9.32 38.62 -5.24
C GLU A 183 -10.65 38.11 -5.84
N THR A 184 -10.78 36.80 -5.99
CA THR A 184 -12.12 36.20 -6.15
C THR A 184 -12.35 35.18 -5.05
N PRO A 185 -13.49 35.23 -4.32
CA PRO A 185 -13.80 34.23 -3.31
C PRO A 185 -14.06 32.90 -4.01
N LYS A 186 -13.04 32.04 -4.05
CA LYS A 186 -13.10 30.75 -4.73
C LYS A 186 -13.82 29.71 -3.86
N LYS A 187 -14.50 28.79 -4.54
CA LYS A 187 -15.43 27.81 -3.94
C LYS A 187 -14.75 26.71 -3.13
N PHE A 188 -13.51 26.36 -3.48
CA PHE A 188 -12.75 25.28 -2.84
C PHE A 188 -11.30 25.71 -2.63
N LEU A 189 -10.76 25.40 -1.45
CA LEU A 189 -9.36 25.60 -1.10
C LEU A 189 -8.71 24.23 -0.85
N THR A 190 -7.67 23.91 -1.62
CA THR A 190 -6.84 22.72 -1.38
C THR A 190 -5.56 23.15 -0.67
N VAL A 191 -5.21 22.51 0.43
CA VAL A 191 -3.90 22.72 1.07
C VAL A 191 -3.14 21.40 1.02
N LYS A 192 -1.90 21.43 0.52
CA LYS A 192 -1.00 20.29 0.64
C LYS A 192 0.13 20.62 1.58
N CYS A 193 0.38 19.71 2.50
CA CYS A 193 1.44 19.79 3.49
C CYS A 193 2.43 18.66 3.25
N LEU A 194 3.71 19.01 3.18
CA LEU A 194 4.81 18.07 2.99
C LEU A 194 5.87 18.33 4.04
N ARG A 195 6.28 17.27 4.70
CA ARG A 195 7.31 17.32 5.73
C ARG A 195 8.69 17.34 5.08
N ASN A 196 9.52 18.30 5.46
CA ASN A 196 10.86 18.45 4.90
C ASN A 196 11.71 17.23 5.29
N TRP A 197 12.26 16.54 4.30
CA TRP A 197 13.12 15.39 4.52
C TRP A 197 14.58 15.80 4.33
N GLN A 198 15.33 15.84 5.43
CA GLN A 198 16.78 16.00 5.34
C GLN A 198 17.38 14.64 4.97
N SER A 199 18.08 14.58 3.84
CA SER A 199 18.69 13.38 3.24
C SER A 199 19.81 12.74 4.07
N ASN A 200 20.09 13.27 5.25
CA ASN A 200 21.07 12.70 6.15
C ASN A 200 20.31 11.77 7.10
N PHE A 201 20.75 10.52 7.16
CA PHE A 201 20.22 9.36 7.88
C PHE A 201 19.92 9.54 9.40
N SER A 202 19.84 10.77 9.92
CA SER A 202 19.26 11.09 11.23
C SER A 202 17.75 10.92 11.21
N SER A 203 17.24 10.26 12.24
CA SER A 203 15.85 9.87 12.49
C SER A 203 14.85 11.01 12.72
N SER A 204 15.22 12.27 12.49
CA SER A 204 14.35 13.44 12.68
C SER A 204 13.82 13.93 11.35
N TYR A 205 12.53 13.68 11.08
CA TYR A 205 11.82 14.35 9.99
C TYR A 205 11.74 15.85 10.30
N GLY A 206 12.11 16.66 9.32
CA GLY A 206 12.20 18.11 9.46
C GLY A 206 10.82 18.79 9.49
N ASP A 207 10.88 20.11 9.42
CA ASP A 207 9.74 21.01 9.52
C ASP A 207 8.69 20.78 8.42
N TRP A 208 7.43 21.04 8.75
CA TRP A 208 6.33 21.07 7.80
C TRP A 208 6.39 22.31 6.92
N LYS A 209 6.09 22.10 5.65
CA LYS A 209 5.87 23.18 4.69
C LYS A 209 4.53 22.90 3.99
N CYS A 210 3.63 23.88 4.03
CA CYS A 210 2.30 23.76 3.45
C CYS A 210 2.05 24.86 2.42
N ARG A 211 1.34 24.53 1.34
CA ARG A 211 0.99 25.47 0.28
C ARG A 211 -0.50 25.35 -0.06
N LYS A 212 -1.12 26.48 -0.37
CA LYS A 212 -2.47 26.57 -0.91
C LYS A 212 -2.43 26.32 -2.41
N PHE A 213 -3.33 25.47 -2.89
CA PHE A 213 -3.55 25.18 -4.29
C PHE A 213 -4.97 25.57 -4.65
N ASP A 214 -5.10 26.29 -5.75
CA ASP A 214 -6.40 26.52 -6.37
C ASP A 214 -6.84 25.26 -7.11
N ALA A 215 -8.16 25.01 -7.16
CA ALA A 215 -8.73 23.81 -7.80
C ALA A 215 -8.37 23.66 -9.29
N ASP A 216 -7.98 24.77 -9.94
CA ASP A 216 -7.56 24.82 -11.35
C ASP A 216 -6.05 24.63 -11.55
N ASP A 217 -5.26 24.68 -10.48
CA ASP A 217 -3.79 24.55 -10.52
C ASP A 217 -3.41 23.06 -10.32
N GLN A 218 -3.72 22.25 -11.32
CA GLN A 218 -3.38 20.81 -11.32
C GLN A 218 -1.90 20.52 -11.54
N GLN A 219 -1.06 21.52 -11.77
CA GLN A 219 0.36 21.32 -12.00
C GLN A 219 1.17 21.70 -10.77
N ILE A 220 1.57 20.67 -10.02
CA ILE A 220 2.80 20.75 -9.23
C ILE A 220 3.90 21.02 -10.26
N GLN A 221 4.34 22.28 -10.39
CA GLN A 221 5.46 22.60 -11.27
C GLN A 221 6.66 21.80 -10.79
N SER A 222 7.18 20.93 -11.66
CA SER A 222 8.29 19.99 -11.43
C SER A 222 9.65 20.68 -11.14
N GLY A 223 9.65 21.99 -10.86
CA GLY A 223 10.81 22.83 -10.62
C GLY A 223 11.08 23.14 -9.15
N ASP A 224 10.09 22.98 -8.26
CA ASP A 224 10.37 23.00 -6.83
C ASP A 224 10.88 21.60 -6.43
N ASN A 225 12.09 21.53 -5.86
CA ASN A 225 12.87 20.32 -5.51
C ASN A 225 12.18 19.31 -4.53
N TRP A 226 10.86 19.32 -4.39
CA TRP A 226 10.09 18.42 -3.52
C TRP A 226 10.04 16.96 -3.99
N ASP A 227 10.18 16.72 -5.31
CA ASP A 227 10.01 15.40 -5.93
C ASP A 227 11.32 14.81 -6.48
N ARG A 228 12.51 15.32 -6.10
CA ARG A 228 13.76 14.68 -6.52
C ARG A 228 14.01 13.39 -5.72
N ILE A 229 13.44 12.30 -6.25
CA ILE A 229 13.64 10.88 -5.93
C ILE A 229 12.72 10.33 -4.81
N VAL A 230 11.46 10.76 -4.71
CA VAL A 230 10.47 10.17 -3.79
C VAL A 230 9.42 9.40 -4.59
N ARG A 231 9.10 8.17 -4.19
CA ARG A 231 8.04 7.33 -4.76
C ARG A 231 6.72 8.09 -4.77
N LEU A 232 6.05 8.07 -5.91
CA LEU A 232 4.70 8.59 -6.05
C LEU A 232 3.68 7.66 -5.39
N GLU A 233 2.49 8.18 -5.09
CA GLU A 233 1.37 7.41 -4.54
C GLU A 233 1.01 6.20 -5.41
N SER A 234 1.10 6.35 -6.73
CA SER A 234 0.90 5.28 -7.73
C SER A 234 1.99 4.21 -7.73
N GLN A 235 3.14 4.52 -7.15
CA GLN A 235 4.30 3.64 -7.10
C GLN A 235 4.44 2.91 -5.78
N LEU A 236 3.69 3.31 -4.75
CA LEU A 236 3.61 2.60 -3.48
C LEU A 236 2.89 1.27 -3.72
N GLY A 237 3.47 0.17 -3.22
CA GLY A 237 2.93 -1.17 -3.37
C GLY A 237 1.45 -1.30 -2.97
N PRO A 238 0.81 -2.44 -3.27
CA PRO A 238 1.41 -3.76 -3.51
C PRO A 238 1.87 -4.02 -4.95
N MET A 239 2.50 -5.18 -5.21
CA MET A 239 2.96 -5.60 -6.56
C MET A 239 1.91 -5.47 -7.67
N ARG A 240 0.62 -5.50 -7.30
CA ARG A 240 -0.52 -5.29 -8.21
C ARG A 240 -0.45 -3.96 -8.98
N ARG A 241 0.24 -2.93 -8.49
CA ARG A 241 0.32 -1.59 -9.12
C ARG A 241 0.69 -1.63 -10.60
N VAL A 242 1.53 -2.58 -11.01
CA VAL A 242 1.92 -2.74 -12.41
C VAL A 242 0.71 -2.89 -13.34
N ALA A 243 -0.36 -3.53 -12.87
CA ALA A 243 -1.56 -3.85 -13.64
C ALA A 243 -2.71 -2.86 -13.44
N GLU A 244 -2.49 -1.74 -12.73
CA GLU A 244 -3.50 -0.67 -12.60
C GLU A 244 -3.50 0.32 -13.77
N GLN A 245 -2.51 0.21 -14.64
CA GLN A 245 -2.37 0.98 -15.88
C GLN A 245 -2.00 0.01 -17.02
N PRO A 246 -2.14 0.42 -18.30
CA PRO A 246 -1.67 -0.38 -19.42
C PRO A 246 -0.22 -0.81 -19.24
N PHE A 247 0.04 -2.11 -19.39
CA PHE A 247 1.36 -2.70 -19.18
C PHE A 247 1.71 -3.74 -20.25
N ALA A 248 3.01 -3.99 -20.42
CA ALA A 248 3.53 -5.05 -21.28
C ALA A 248 4.30 -6.10 -20.48
N ILE A 249 4.46 -7.29 -21.03
CA ILE A 249 5.31 -8.35 -20.48
C ILE A 249 6.57 -8.43 -21.34
N LEU A 250 7.70 -8.09 -20.75
CA LEU A 250 9.02 -8.23 -21.32
C LEU A 250 9.64 -9.53 -20.82
N PHE A 251 10.20 -10.35 -21.70
CA PHE A 251 10.88 -11.57 -21.28
C PHE A 251 12.27 -11.71 -21.91
N ASP A 252 13.16 -12.39 -21.20
CA ASP A 252 14.46 -12.82 -21.70
C ASP A 252 14.38 -14.26 -22.25
N PRO A 253 14.51 -14.46 -23.58
CA PRO A 253 14.46 -15.78 -24.19
C PRO A 253 15.54 -16.76 -23.69
N ALA A 254 16.63 -16.26 -23.09
CA ALA A 254 17.71 -17.11 -22.58
C ALA A 254 17.27 -18.00 -21.41
N ILE A 255 16.21 -17.61 -20.69
CA ILE A 255 15.75 -18.30 -19.47
C ILE A 255 14.22 -18.45 -19.40
N CYS A 256 13.48 -17.55 -20.04
CA CYS A 256 12.03 -17.53 -20.06
C CYS A 256 11.52 -18.03 -21.41
N PRO A 257 10.87 -19.20 -21.50
CA PRO A 257 10.21 -19.59 -22.74
C PRO A 257 9.02 -18.66 -23.01
N GLU A 258 8.81 -18.29 -24.27
CA GLU A 258 7.71 -17.41 -24.68
C GLU A 258 6.34 -17.89 -24.17
N SER A 259 6.13 -19.21 -24.13
CA SER A 259 4.91 -19.82 -23.61
C SER A 259 4.60 -19.46 -22.16
N LEU A 260 5.62 -19.20 -21.32
CA LEU A 260 5.43 -18.76 -19.94
C LEU A 260 4.99 -17.29 -19.86
N ALA A 261 5.55 -16.43 -20.72
CA ALA A 261 5.13 -15.03 -20.82
C ALA A 261 3.69 -14.91 -21.36
N VAL A 262 3.37 -15.69 -22.40
CA VAL A 262 2.00 -15.78 -22.95
C VAL A 262 1.03 -16.36 -21.94
N PHE A 263 1.44 -17.36 -21.15
CA PHE A 263 0.62 -17.88 -20.05
C PHE A 263 0.23 -16.77 -19.08
N LEU A 264 1.19 -15.95 -18.63
CA LEU A 264 0.92 -14.83 -17.73
C LEU A 264 -0.01 -13.79 -18.36
N ALA A 265 0.22 -13.43 -19.63
CA ALA A 265 -0.64 -12.52 -20.38
C ALA A 265 -2.09 -13.02 -20.43
N ASN A 266 -2.27 -14.32 -20.73
CA ASN A 266 -3.57 -14.96 -20.76
C ASN A 266 -4.23 -15.01 -19.39
N GLN A 267 -3.48 -15.15 -18.29
CA GLN A 267 -4.06 -15.06 -16.95
C GLN A 267 -4.67 -13.67 -16.71
N PHE A 268 -3.98 -12.59 -17.06
CA PHE A 268 -4.53 -11.23 -16.94
C PHE A 268 -5.75 -11.01 -17.85
N LEU A 269 -5.71 -11.53 -19.07
CA LEU A 269 -6.85 -11.46 -19.99
C LEU A 269 -8.07 -12.20 -19.42
N LEU A 270 -7.89 -13.42 -18.91
CA LEU A 270 -8.99 -14.25 -18.41
C LEU A 270 -9.61 -13.74 -17.10
N THR A 271 -8.84 -13.03 -16.28
CA THR A 271 -9.24 -12.67 -14.91
C THR A 271 -9.56 -11.19 -14.72
N SER A 272 -9.07 -10.34 -15.62
CA SER A 272 -9.17 -8.88 -15.54
C SER A 272 -9.48 -8.23 -16.88
N ASP A 273 -9.79 -9.00 -17.92
CA ASP A 273 -10.03 -8.52 -19.30
C ASP A 273 -8.95 -7.56 -19.81
N THR A 274 -7.71 -7.73 -19.33
CA THR A 274 -6.61 -6.81 -19.62
C THR A 274 -5.64 -7.45 -20.62
N PRO A 275 -5.63 -7.01 -21.89
CA PRO A 275 -4.64 -7.47 -22.86
C PRO A 275 -3.28 -6.86 -22.51
N SER A 276 -2.23 -7.69 -22.51
CA SER A 276 -0.85 -7.27 -22.25
C SER A 276 0.05 -7.74 -23.39
N PRO A 277 0.69 -6.81 -24.14
CA PRO A 277 1.64 -7.18 -25.19
C PRO A 277 2.81 -7.99 -24.61
N VAL A 278 3.21 -9.05 -25.31
CA VAL A 278 4.37 -9.86 -24.94
C VAL A 278 5.51 -9.55 -25.91
N LEU A 279 6.63 -9.04 -25.38
CA LEU A 279 7.79 -8.62 -26.15
C LEU A 279 9.06 -9.21 -25.54
N THR A 280 10.11 -9.36 -26.35
CA THR A 280 11.43 -9.70 -25.81
C THR A 280 12.09 -8.46 -25.19
N TRP A 281 13.01 -8.67 -24.24
CA TRP A 281 13.73 -7.57 -23.57
C TRP A 281 14.44 -6.61 -24.54
N GLN A 282 14.92 -7.12 -25.68
CA GLN A 282 15.58 -6.33 -26.72
C GLN A 282 14.62 -5.33 -27.40
N ARG A 283 13.32 -5.62 -27.36
CA ARG A 283 12.26 -4.80 -27.96
C ARG A 283 11.63 -3.81 -26.97
N ARG A 284 12.21 -3.62 -25.78
CA ARG A 284 11.71 -2.68 -24.75
C ARG A 284 11.55 -1.24 -25.25
N GLY A 285 12.31 -0.82 -26.25
CA GLY A 285 12.17 0.52 -26.86
C GLY A 285 10.81 0.73 -27.54
N GLU A 286 10.09 -0.34 -27.88
CA GLU A 286 8.75 -0.25 -28.47
C GLU A 286 7.68 0.18 -27.46
N LEU A 287 7.94 0.08 -26.15
CA LEU A 287 7.00 0.50 -25.11
C LEU A 287 6.60 1.98 -25.25
N ASN A 288 7.56 2.84 -25.61
CA ASN A 288 7.31 4.26 -25.87
C ASN A 288 6.32 4.46 -27.02
N SER A 289 6.48 3.70 -28.11
CA SER A 289 5.56 3.77 -29.27
C SER A 289 4.15 3.27 -28.97
N LEU A 290 4.01 2.39 -27.97
CA LEU A 290 2.74 1.86 -27.48
C LEU A 290 2.11 2.74 -26.39
N GLY A 291 2.80 3.80 -25.94
CA GLY A 291 2.37 4.61 -24.80
C GLY A 291 2.30 3.83 -23.48
N ILE A 292 3.05 2.73 -23.37
CA ILE A 292 3.04 1.85 -22.21
C ILE A 292 4.17 2.24 -21.26
N LYS A 293 3.81 2.60 -20.02
CA LYS A 293 4.77 2.99 -18.96
C LYS A 293 5.11 1.85 -18.01
N ASN A 294 4.16 0.94 -17.77
CA ASN A 294 4.33 -0.17 -16.84
C ASN A 294 4.75 -1.43 -17.59
N PHE A 295 5.56 -2.27 -16.96
CA PHE A 295 5.87 -3.57 -17.55
C PHE A 295 6.18 -4.64 -16.51
N ILE A 296 6.01 -5.90 -16.88
CA ILE A 296 6.48 -7.05 -16.12
C ILE A 296 7.73 -7.59 -16.82
N PHE A 297 8.86 -7.66 -16.14
CA PHE A 297 10.08 -8.24 -16.68
C PHE A 297 10.30 -9.67 -16.16
N LEU A 298 10.45 -10.63 -17.07
CA LEU A 298 10.72 -12.04 -16.78
C LEU A 298 12.14 -12.39 -17.27
N GLY A 299 13.10 -12.43 -16.35
CA GLY A 299 14.51 -12.54 -16.71
C GLY A 299 15.34 -13.41 -15.76
N GLY A 300 16.61 -13.56 -16.12
CA GLY A 300 17.56 -14.37 -15.38
C GLY A 300 18.53 -13.50 -14.62
N TRP A 301 18.76 -13.78 -13.35
CA TRP A 301 19.68 -13.02 -12.52
C TRP A 301 21.06 -12.89 -13.18
N ASN A 302 21.59 -13.96 -13.76
CA ASN A 302 22.91 -13.97 -14.43
C ASN A 302 22.83 -13.82 -15.97
N SER A 303 21.64 -13.59 -16.52
CA SER A 303 21.47 -13.39 -17.96
C SER A 303 21.95 -12.01 -18.39
N SER A 304 22.30 -11.82 -19.67
CA SER A 304 22.65 -10.50 -20.19
C SER A 304 21.50 -9.50 -20.04
N ALA A 305 20.25 -9.93 -20.29
CA ALA A 305 19.06 -9.09 -20.12
C ALA A 305 18.82 -8.72 -18.66
N GLY A 306 19.00 -9.68 -17.74
CA GLY A 306 18.85 -9.43 -16.31
C GLY A 306 19.95 -8.55 -15.74
N GLN A 307 21.20 -8.70 -16.18
CA GLN A 307 22.28 -7.78 -15.80
C GLN A 307 22.05 -6.39 -16.39
N ASP A 308 21.62 -6.27 -17.66
CA ASP A 308 21.23 -5.00 -18.28
C ASP A 308 20.15 -4.30 -17.45
N PHE A 309 19.13 -5.04 -16.97
CA PHE A 309 18.12 -4.52 -16.07
C PHE A 309 18.66 -4.10 -14.69
N ILE A 310 19.49 -4.94 -14.06
CA ILE A 310 20.04 -4.67 -12.72
C ILE A 310 21.00 -3.48 -12.73
N ASP A 311 21.78 -3.35 -13.79
CA ASP A 311 22.83 -2.33 -13.94
C ASP A 311 22.33 -1.01 -14.51
N ASP A 312 21.07 -0.95 -14.97
CA ASP A 312 20.45 0.30 -15.39
C ASP A 312 20.39 1.29 -14.22
N GLU A 313 21.16 2.36 -14.35
CA GLU A 313 21.27 3.40 -13.33
C GLU A 313 19.94 4.12 -13.10
N LYS A 314 19.04 4.12 -14.09
CA LYS A 314 17.71 4.72 -13.99
C LYS A 314 16.75 3.89 -13.14
N LEU A 315 16.94 2.56 -13.12
CA LEU A 315 16.10 1.62 -12.37
C LEU A 315 16.54 1.49 -10.90
N GLN A 316 17.65 2.12 -10.49
CA GLN A 316 18.22 2.16 -9.13
C GLN A 316 18.43 0.80 -8.44
N MET A 317 18.32 -0.31 -9.18
CA MET A 317 18.43 -1.67 -8.65
C MET A 317 19.81 -2.05 -8.12
N ARG A 318 20.87 -1.39 -8.59
CA ARG A 318 22.24 -1.61 -8.08
C ARG A 318 22.34 -1.48 -6.57
N ARG A 319 21.52 -0.61 -5.95
CA ARG A 319 21.49 -0.42 -4.49
C ARG A 319 20.96 -1.64 -3.73
N TRP A 320 20.21 -2.54 -4.38
CA TRP A 320 19.64 -3.75 -3.78
C TRP A 320 20.55 -4.97 -3.87
N LYS A 321 21.49 -4.94 -4.83
CA LYS A 321 22.45 -6.01 -5.08
C LYS A 321 23.22 -6.37 -3.81
N CYS A 322 23.61 -5.38 -2.99
CA CYS A 322 24.37 -5.65 -1.77
C CYS A 322 23.54 -6.31 -0.66
N ALA A 323 22.25 -5.99 -0.54
CA ALA A 323 21.40 -6.48 0.55
C ALA A 323 20.70 -7.82 0.24
N LEU A 324 20.31 -8.03 -1.03
CA LEU A 324 19.44 -9.16 -1.41
C LEU A 324 20.13 -10.19 -2.31
N ALA A 325 21.24 -9.85 -3.00
CA ALA A 325 21.95 -10.82 -3.84
C ALA A 325 22.45 -12.06 -3.07
N PRO A 326 22.96 -11.95 -1.82
CA PRO A 326 23.38 -13.13 -1.06
C PRO A 326 22.23 -14.14 -0.81
N LEU A 327 20.99 -13.65 -0.74
CA LEU A 327 19.81 -14.48 -0.47
C LEU A 327 19.32 -15.24 -1.71
N VAL A 328 19.60 -14.71 -2.91
CA VAL A 328 19.12 -15.25 -4.20
C VAL A 328 20.20 -16.07 -4.90
N ALA A 329 21.46 -15.60 -4.88
CA ALA A 329 22.55 -16.12 -5.71
C ALA A 329 23.09 -17.51 -5.31
N ALA A 330 22.71 -18.03 -4.14
CA ALA A 330 23.34 -19.21 -3.56
C ALA A 330 22.60 -20.54 -3.83
N THR A 331 21.41 -20.54 -4.46
CA THR A 331 20.59 -21.76 -4.52
C THR A 331 19.83 -21.88 -5.85
N PRO A 332 20.00 -22.99 -6.61
CA PRO A 332 19.20 -23.27 -7.80
C PRO A 332 17.69 -23.24 -7.52
N GLY A 333 16.88 -22.90 -8.51
CA GLY A 333 15.43 -22.72 -8.38
C GLY A 333 15.01 -21.47 -7.59
N SER A 334 15.95 -20.62 -7.18
CA SER A 334 15.60 -19.38 -6.47
C SER A 334 15.16 -18.28 -7.43
N ALA A 335 14.25 -17.43 -6.96
CA ALA A 335 13.76 -16.28 -7.68
C ALA A 335 13.57 -15.08 -6.76
N PHE A 336 13.89 -13.91 -7.29
CA PHE A 336 13.61 -12.61 -6.70
C PHE A 336 12.47 -11.96 -7.47
N VAL A 337 11.43 -11.56 -6.74
CA VAL A 337 10.30 -10.84 -7.32
C VAL A 337 10.21 -9.49 -6.65
N SER A 338 10.17 -8.41 -7.43
CA SER A 338 10.17 -7.06 -6.88
C SER A 338 9.51 -6.02 -7.77
N LEU A 339 8.84 -5.03 -7.16
CA LEU A 339 8.54 -3.77 -7.81
C LEU A 339 9.80 -2.92 -7.91
N ALA A 340 10.01 -2.35 -9.08
CA ALA A 340 11.06 -1.40 -9.37
C ALA A 340 10.48 -0.17 -10.07
N PRO A 341 11.14 0.99 -9.99
CA PRO A 341 10.78 2.09 -10.89
C PRO A 341 10.97 1.61 -12.34
N ALA A 342 9.99 1.86 -13.23
CA ALA A 342 10.10 1.45 -14.64
C ALA A 342 10.96 2.40 -15.49
N GLY A 343 11.46 3.49 -14.89
CA GLY A 343 11.94 4.68 -15.58
C GLY A 343 13.01 4.43 -16.63
N LEU A 344 12.59 4.16 -17.87
CA LEU A 344 13.44 4.33 -19.04
C LEU A 344 13.52 5.82 -19.39
N GLU A 345 12.44 6.60 -19.23
CA GLU A 345 12.39 8.06 -19.47
C GLU A 345 11.34 8.83 -18.62
N ASP A 346 10.29 8.15 -18.12
CA ASP A 346 9.19 8.76 -17.36
C ASP A 346 9.25 8.35 -15.86
N PRO A 347 9.23 9.29 -14.90
CA PRO A 347 9.33 9.00 -13.48
C PRO A 347 8.12 8.29 -12.90
N ASP A 348 6.99 8.17 -13.61
CA ASP A 348 5.72 7.69 -13.04
C ASP A 348 5.51 6.17 -13.15
N GLY A 349 6.23 5.50 -14.06
CA GLY A 349 6.02 4.08 -14.37
C GLY A 349 6.55 3.11 -13.30
N VAL A 350 5.95 1.92 -13.23
CA VAL A 350 6.38 0.84 -12.32
C VAL A 350 6.61 -0.46 -13.08
N ALA A 351 7.71 -1.13 -12.76
CA ALA A 351 8.08 -2.43 -13.30
C ALA A 351 7.89 -3.51 -12.24
N LEU A 352 7.25 -4.63 -12.58
CA LEU A 352 7.26 -5.84 -11.75
C LEU A 352 8.26 -6.83 -12.31
N VAL A 353 9.23 -7.22 -11.50
CA VAL A 353 10.45 -7.86 -11.99
C VAL A 353 10.56 -9.24 -11.38
N PHE A 354 10.76 -10.25 -12.23
CA PHE A 354 11.08 -11.60 -11.86
C PHE A 354 12.49 -11.92 -12.33
N LEU A 355 13.42 -12.04 -11.40
CA LEU A 355 14.81 -12.42 -11.65
C LEU A 355 15.08 -13.76 -11.00
N ALA A 356 15.29 -14.80 -11.81
CA ALA A 356 15.57 -16.14 -11.31
C ALA A 356 16.99 -16.60 -11.63
N ILE A 357 17.52 -17.52 -10.84
CA ILE A 357 18.83 -18.15 -11.12
C ILE A 357 18.75 -19.07 -12.35
N ASP A 358 17.62 -19.76 -12.52
CA ASP A 358 17.38 -20.69 -13.62
C ASP A 358 15.91 -20.66 -14.09
N SER A 359 15.63 -21.32 -15.21
CA SER A 359 14.30 -21.37 -15.83
C SER A 359 13.25 -22.06 -14.95
N ARG A 360 13.67 -23.00 -14.10
CA ARG A 360 12.79 -23.66 -13.12
C ARG A 360 12.33 -22.64 -12.08
N GLY A 361 13.25 -21.90 -11.46
CA GLY A 361 12.92 -20.86 -10.48
C GLY A 361 12.02 -19.77 -11.04
N LEU A 362 12.25 -19.36 -12.30
CA LEU A 362 11.40 -18.37 -12.97
C LEU A 362 9.98 -18.89 -13.18
N ARG A 363 9.86 -20.09 -13.75
CA ARG A 363 8.57 -20.76 -13.98
C ARG A 363 7.80 -20.92 -12.67
N ASP A 364 8.49 -21.40 -11.65
CA ASP A 364 7.95 -21.61 -10.31
C ASP A 364 7.42 -20.31 -9.70
N ALA A 365 8.19 -19.23 -9.77
CA ALA A 365 7.77 -17.92 -9.26
C ALA A 365 6.56 -17.36 -10.02
N VAL A 366 6.59 -17.42 -11.36
CA VAL A 366 5.47 -16.92 -12.18
C VAL A 366 4.22 -17.73 -11.91
N ILE A 367 4.26 -19.06 -12.04
CA ILE A 367 3.08 -19.92 -11.85
C ILE A 367 2.59 -19.82 -10.41
N GLY A 368 3.49 -19.91 -9.42
CA GLY A 368 3.13 -19.90 -8.01
C GLY A 368 2.46 -18.61 -7.54
N LEU A 369 2.81 -17.46 -8.12
CA LEU A 369 2.25 -16.15 -7.74
C LEU A 369 1.10 -15.67 -8.63
N SER A 370 0.99 -16.19 -9.86
CA SER A 370 -0.06 -15.78 -10.82
C SER A 370 -1.23 -16.76 -10.93
N SER A 371 -1.08 -18.01 -10.48
CA SER A 371 -2.12 -19.02 -10.66
C SER A 371 -3.34 -18.78 -9.75
N PRO A 372 -4.56 -18.97 -10.29
CA PRO A 372 -5.79 -18.99 -9.51
C PRO A 372 -5.72 -19.98 -8.36
N THR A 373 -6.13 -19.53 -7.18
CA THR A 373 -6.02 -20.32 -5.97
C THR A 373 -7.17 -21.31 -5.77
N ILE A 374 -8.35 -21.02 -6.34
CA ILE A 374 -9.53 -21.90 -6.32
C ILE A 374 -10.25 -21.77 -7.67
N PRO A 375 -10.03 -22.67 -8.65
CA PRO A 375 -10.90 -22.75 -9.83
C PRO A 375 -12.35 -23.04 -9.38
N PRO A 376 -13.40 -22.36 -9.88
CA PRO A 376 -13.46 -21.43 -11.01
C PRO A 376 -13.27 -19.94 -10.65
N MET A 377 -13.06 -19.60 -9.38
CA MET A 377 -12.87 -18.23 -8.91
C MET A 377 -11.42 -17.78 -9.13
N ALA A 378 -11.11 -17.43 -10.37
CA ALA A 378 -9.82 -16.87 -10.72
C ALA A 378 -9.76 -15.39 -10.35
N ARG A 379 -8.73 -15.01 -9.57
CA ARG A 379 -8.43 -13.60 -9.30
C ARG A 379 -7.32 -13.14 -10.23
N SER A 380 -7.29 -11.84 -10.51
CA SER A 380 -6.15 -11.22 -11.21
C SER A 380 -4.82 -11.68 -10.60
N PRO A 381 -3.80 -12.00 -11.42
CA PRO A 381 -2.45 -12.21 -10.93
C PRO A 381 -2.03 -11.08 -9.99
N PHE A 382 -1.32 -11.43 -8.91
CA PHE A 382 -0.80 -10.48 -7.91
C PHE A 382 -1.87 -9.64 -7.19
N SER A 383 -3.15 -10.03 -7.25
CA SER A 383 -4.23 -9.36 -6.53
C SER A 383 -4.20 -9.59 -5.01
N ASN A 384 -3.56 -10.67 -4.56
CA ASN A 384 -3.17 -10.82 -3.16
C ASN A 384 -2.13 -9.72 -2.87
N TRP A 385 -2.21 -9.06 -1.71
CA TRP A 385 -1.43 -7.87 -1.33
C TRP A 385 0.09 -8.11 -1.22
N LEU A 386 0.73 -8.62 -2.27
CA LEU A 386 2.13 -8.98 -2.27
C LEU A 386 2.98 -7.75 -1.93
N PRO A 387 3.95 -7.92 -1.02
CA PRO A 387 4.83 -6.84 -0.59
C PRO A 387 5.68 -6.33 -1.76
N ASP A 388 6.36 -5.19 -1.64
CA ASP A 388 7.12 -4.66 -2.78
C ASP A 388 8.15 -5.65 -3.32
N TYR A 389 8.75 -6.47 -2.45
CA TYR A 389 9.65 -7.54 -2.87
C TYR A 389 9.47 -8.82 -2.05
N LEU A 390 9.87 -9.93 -2.65
CA LEU A 390 9.99 -11.24 -2.01
C LEU A 390 11.12 -12.06 -2.65
N VAL A 391 11.67 -12.98 -1.85
CA VAL A 391 12.68 -13.97 -2.27
C VAL A 391 12.11 -15.36 -2.05
N ILE A 392 12.09 -16.13 -3.13
CA ILE A 392 11.76 -17.55 -3.14
C ILE A 392 13.08 -18.30 -3.24
N LYS A 393 13.36 -19.20 -2.29
CA LYS A 393 14.60 -19.97 -2.24
C LYS A 393 14.33 -21.45 -2.54
N GLY A 394 15.09 -22.03 -3.47
CA GLY A 394 15.07 -23.48 -3.72
C GLY A 394 13.82 -24.02 -4.43
N GLY A 395 13.14 -23.21 -5.25
CA GLY A 395 12.02 -23.64 -6.10
C GLY A 395 10.67 -23.80 -5.38
N LEU A 396 9.61 -24.01 -6.18
CA LEU A 396 8.25 -24.12 -5.68
C LEU A 396 8.02 -25.43 -4.91
N GLU A 397 8.77 -26.52 -5.07
CA GLU A 397 8.55 -27.71 -4.22
C GLU A 397 8.86 -27.42 -2.75
N THR A 398 9.93 -26.66 -2.50
CA THR A 398 10.34 -26.21 -1.16
C THR A 398 9.45 -25.07 -0.66
N ALA A 399 9.03 -24.15 -1.55
CA ALA A 399 8.13 -23.05 -1.19
C ALA A 399 6.66 -23.48 -1.07
N SER A 400 6.11 -24.31 -1.97
CA SER A 400 4.73 -24.84 -1.94
C SER A 400 4.47 -25.80 -0.80
N ALA A 401 5.50 -26.54 -0.33
CA ALA A 401 5.40 -27.29 0.91
C ALA A 401 5.09 -26.38 2.12
N ALA A 402 5.55 -25.13 2.06
CA ALA A 402 5.29 -24.05 3.03
C ALA A 402 4.22 -23.03 2.58
N GLY A 403 3.58 -23.28 1.42
CA GLY A 403 2.69 -22.33 0.75
C GLY A 403 3.37 -21.01 0.33
N PRO A 404 2.60 -20.03 -0.16
CA PRO A 404 3.12 -18.68 -0.40
C PRO A 404 3.48 -17.94 0.91
N GLY A 405 3.45 -18.61 2.07
CA GLY A 405 4.09 -18.19 3.33
C GLY A 405 5.55 -18.62 3.49
N GLY A 406 6.11 -19.40 2.56
CA GLY A 406 7.49 -19.89 2.57
C GLY A 406 8.54 -18.93 2.01
N PHE A 407 8.25 -17.63 1.91
CA PHE A 407 9.22 -16.65 1.42
C PHE A 407 10.43 -16.59 2.37
N SER A 408 11.63 -16.72 1.80
CA SER A 408 12.87 -16.59 2.56
C SER A 408 13.08 -15.17 3.07
N CYS A 409 12.50 -14.19 2.36
CA CYS A 409 12.64 -12.77 2.62
C CYS A 409 11.48 -12.05 1.92
N ALA A 410 10.86 -11.06 2.57
CA ALA A 410 9.79 -10.26 1.98
C ALA A 410 9.66 -8.91 2.69
N GLY A 411 9.28 -7.85 1.98
CA GLY A 411 9.15 -6.53 2.58
C GLY A 411 8.82 -5.41 1.63
N TYR A 412 8.89 -4.19 2.17
CA TYR A 412 8.57 -2.96 1.44
C TYR A 412 9.82 -2.11 1.32
N TYR A 413 9.91 -1.34 0.25
CA TYR A 413 10.91 -0.29 0.13
C TYR A 413 10.42 0.97 0.84
N ASP A 414 11.36 1.80 1.26
CA ASP A 414 11.02 3.16 1.66
C ASP A 414 10.62 4.02 0.45
N ASN A 415 10.33 5.30 0.69
CA ASN A 415 9.94 6.21 -0.37
C ASN A 415 11.06 6.50 -1.38
N HIS A 416 12.30 6.07 -1.17
CA HIS A 416 13.41 6.28 -2.11
C HIS A 416 13.81 4.97 -2.79
N TRP A 417 12.90 3.99 -2.81
CA TRP A 417 13.18 2.65 -3.29
C TRP A 417 14.34 1.99 -2.54
N GLN A 418 14.62 2.35 -1.28
CA GLN A 418 15.72 1.76 -0.51
C GLN A 418 15.24 0.63 0.38
N PHE A 419 16.11 -0.36 0.58
CA PHE A 419 15.89 -1.45 1.53
C PHE A 419 16.06 -0.92 2.96
N ARG A 420 15.08 -1.24 3.82
CA ARG A 420 15.08 -0.91 5.25
C ARG A 420 14.83 -2.19 6.05
N ASN A 421 15.63 -2.42 7.09
CA ASN A 421 15.51 -3.62 7.93
C ASN A 421 14.14 -3.67 8.62
N GLU A 422 13.66 -2.53 9.10
CA GLU A 422 12.39 -2.36 9.79
C GLU A 422 11.15 -2.63 8.90
N LEU A 423 11.32 -2.55 7.57
CA LEU A 423 10.27 -2.85 6.57
C LEU A 423 10.41 -4.26 5.98
N SER A 424 11.35 -5.05 6.50
CA SER A 424 11.75 -6.34 5.97
C SER A 424 11.48 -7.46 6.97
N SER A 425 11.04 -8.62 6.48
CA SER A 425 10.89 -9.83 7.31
C SER A 425 12.14 -10.70 7.33
N CYS A 426 13.25 -10.23 6.75
CA CYS A 426 14.43 -11.02 6.51
C CYS A 426 15.34 -10.94 7.74
N VAL A 427 15.75 -12.09 8.25
CA VAL A 427 16.83 -12.15 9.25
C VAL A 427 18.12 -12.04 8.44
N CYS A 428 18.57 -10.82 8.17
CA CYS A 428 19.94 -10.62 7.72
C CYS A 428 20.83 -11.07 8.89
N VAL A 429 21.32 -12.31 8.83
CA VAL A 429 22.42 -12.74 9.69
C VAL A 429 23.61 -11.90 9.22
N GLN A 430 24.04 -10.95 10.06
CA GLN A 430 25.25 -10.18 9.84
C GLN A 430 26.48 -11.09 9.77
#